data_AF-A0A3B5ZSE4-F1
#
_entry.id   AF-A0A3B5ZSE4-F1
#
_cell.length_a   1.000
_cell.length_b   1.000
_cell.length_c   1.000
_cell.angle_alpha   90.00
_cell.angle_beta   90.00
_cell.angle_gamma   90.00
#
_symmetry.space_group_name_H-M   'P 1'
#
loop_
_entity.id
_entity.type
_entity.pdbx_description
1 polymer ?
#
loop_
_entity_poly.entity_id
_entity_poly.type
_entity_poly.pdbx_seq_one_letter_code
_entity_poly.pdbx_strand_id
1 'polypeptide(L)'
;MQSVYLKAATYNFDFKNTYSKERCLIPLQELLKSSAFLVDDSCVFAVEILKIDVSSPEKKAVVVQKKATIVQNLFVQSKGFIKGTYTWTMNNFLELDLKHFIQSPTFEVGGQKWYIGMYPRGDKYSTDCLSLYLYPDVSDELQLESKKVAVMTLSILDQKNGKHFTRTSGLWVCGQGWGWPNFLGLKKLKDPSGGYVVGSSCVVKADLTIVGSSNDG
;
A
#
# COMPACT_ATOMS: atom_id res chain seq x y z
N MET A 1 46.40 1.88 -6.68
CA MET A 1 46.11 2.16 -5.25
C MET A 1 45.76 3.64 -5.21
N GLN A 2 44.51 4.09 -5.10
CA GLN A 2 43.48 3.82 -4.10
C GLN A 2 42.08 3.78 -4.76
N SER A 3 41.28 2.78 -4.38
CA SER A 3 39.84 2.77 -4.67
C SER A 3 39.14 3.79 -3.75
N VAL A 4 38.47 4.78 -4.32
CA VAL A 4 37.57 5.67 -3.57
C VAL A 4 36.25 4.93 -3.40
N TYR A 5 35.92 4.60 -2.16
CA TYR A 5 34.63 4.02 -1.80
C TYR A 5 33.52 5.06 -2.03
N LEU A 6 32.65 4.83 -3.01
CA LEU A 6 31.37 5.53 -3.10
C LEU A 6 30.55 5.15 -1.86
N LYS A 7 30.40 6.07 -0.91
CA LYS A 7 29.39 5.93 0.15
C LYS A 7 28.03 5.85 -0.53
N ALA A 8 27.29 4.77 -0.24
CA ALA A 8 25.90 4.64 -0.67
C ALA A 8 25.10 5.83 -0.10
N ALA A 9 24.31 6.48 -0.96
CA ALA A 9 23.37 7.50 -0.52
C ALA A 9 22.42 6.88 0.51
N THR A 10 22.48 7.36 1.75
CA THR A 10 21.56 6.97 2.81
C THR A 10 20.28 7.77 2.66
N TYR A 11 19.16 7.09 2.40
CA TYR A 11 17.83 7.69 2.37
C TYR A 11 17.03 7.22 3.58
N ASN A 12 16.24 8.12 4.18
CA ASN A 12 15.39 7.82 5.34
C ASN A 12 13.90 7.64 4.96
N PHE A 13 13.60 7.49 3.67
CA PHE A 13 12.23 7.33 3.17
C PHE A 13 12.06 5.94 2.56
N ASP A 14 11.14 5.15 3.12
CA ASP A 14 10.91 3.74 2.78
C ASP A 14 9.94 3.54 1.58
N PHE A 15 10.11 4.33 0.51
CA PHE A 15 9.23 4.26 -0.67
C PHE A 15 9.99 3.81 -1.92
N LYS A 16 9.61 2.64 -2.48
CA LYS A 16 10.22 2.06 -3.68
C LYS A 16 9.65 2.54 -5.02
N ASN A 17 8.65 3.43 -5.03
CA ASN A 17 8.03 3.94 -6.26
C ASN A 17 8.10 5.47 -6.30
N THR A 18 8.77 6.00 -7.33
CA THR A 18 8.75 7.42 -7.69
C THR A 18 8.39 7.55 -9.17
N TYR A 19 7.24 8.17 -9.47
CA TYR A 19 6.94 8.72 -10.78
C TYR A 19 6.57 10.19 -10.57
N SER A 20 7.35 11.09 -11.16
CA SER A 20 7.00 12.52 -11.24
C SER A 20 6.63 12.86 -12.68
N LYS A 21 5.51 13.58 -12.86
CA LYS A 21 5.13 14.14 -14.17
C LYS A 21 6.07 15.28 -14.59
N GLU A 22 6.58 16.04 -13.63
CA GLU A 22 7.51 17.15 -13.86
C GLU A 22 8.74 17.00 -12.97
N ARG A 23 9.93 17.08 -13.58
CA ARG A 23 11.21 17.01 -12.86
C ARG A 23 11.66 18.42 -12.53
N CYS A 24 11.34 18.91 -11.33
CA CYS A 24 11.98 20.10 -10.77
C CYS A 24 13.32 19.69 -10.14
N LEU A 25 14.33 19.44 -10.98
CA LEU A 25 15.69 19.15 -10.53
C LEU A 25 16.53 20.43 -10.63
N ILE A 26 17.31 20.71 -9.59
CA ILE A 26 18.37 21.72 -9.64
C ILE A 26 19.48 21.16 -10.56
N PRO A 27 19.88 21.86 -11.63
CA PRO A 27 20.99 21.45 -12.48
C PRO A 27 22.26 21.21 -11.65
N LEU A 28 23.00 20.15 -11.95
CA LEU A 28 24.24 19.80 -11.23
C LEU A 28 25.23 20.98 -11.17
N GLN A 29 25.28 21.78 -12.24
CA GLN A 29 26.15 22.96 -12.34
C GLN A 29 25.74 24.09 -11.38
N GLU A 30 24.46 24.21 -11.01
CA GLU A 30 23.98 25.13 -9.98
C GLU A 30 24.25 24.58 -8.58
N LEU A 31 24.04 23.27 -8.39
CA LEU A 31 24.33 22.59 -7.12
C LEU A 31 25.80 22.76 -6.71
N LEU A 32 26.72 22.59 -7.67
CA LEU A 32 28.16 22.71 -7.45
C LEU A 32 28.66 24.15 -7.26
N LYS A 33 27.86 25.16 -7.60
CA LYS A 33 28.23 26.58 -7.46
C LYS A 33 27.89 27.18 -6.10
N SER A 34 27.03 26.53 -5.33
CA SER A 34 26.51 27.06 -4.07
C SER A 34 26.92 26.18 -2.89
N SER A 35 27.75 26.75 -2.01
CA SER A 35 28.10 26.14 -0.72
C SER A 35 26.92 26.04 0.25
N ALA A 36 25.76 26.62 -0.07
CA ALA A 36 24.56 26.50 0.74
C ALA A 36 23.87 25.12 0.61
N PHE A 37 24.16 24.36 -0.46
CA PHE A 37 23.55 23.05 -0.70
C PHE A 37 24.49 21.87 -0.41
N LEU A 38 25.79 22.12 -0.33
CA LEU A 38 26.83 21.10 -0.14
C LEU A 38 27.66 21.42 1.10
N VAL A 39 27.62 20.54 2.09
CA VAL A 39 28.49 20.56 3.27
C VAL A 39 29.19 19.20 3.33
N ASP A 40 30.53 19.20 3.30
CA ASP A 40 31.36 17.99 3.37
C ASP A 40 30.95 16.88 2.37
N ASP A 41 30.89 17.23 1.08
CA ASP A 41 30.46 16.36 -0.05
C ASP A 41 29.07 15.74 0.12
N SER A 42 28.27 16.30 1.03
CA SER A 42 26.94 15.82 1.36
C SER A 42 25.91 16.91 1.08
N CYS A 43 24.79 16.53 0.47
CA CYS A 43 23.61 17.37 0.34
C CYS A 43 22.41 16.65 0.92
N VAL A 44 21.50 17.40 1.55
CA VAL A 44 20.24 16.89 2.09
C VAL A 44 19.12 17.49 1.27
N PHE A 45 18.31 16.63 0.65
CA PHE A 45 17.07 17.06 -0.01
C PHE A 45 15.88 16.74 0.87
N ALA A 46 14.98 17.70 1.01
CA ALA A 46 13.64 17.48 1.54
C ALA A 46 12.65 17.49 0.38
N VAL A 47 11.68 16.58 0.41
CA VAL A 47 10.55 16.57 -0.54
C VAL A 47 9.32 16.99 0.23
N GLU A 48 8.74 18.12 -0.17
CA GLU A 48 7.43 18.55 0.32
C GLU A 48 6.37 18.19 -0.73
N ILE A 49 5.45 17.29 -0.36
CA ILE A 49 4.33 16.93 -1.23
C ILE A 49 3.20 17.93 -0.97
N LEU A 50 3.18 19.00 -1.76
CA LEU A 50 2.19 20.08 -1.62
C LEU A 50 0.79 19.68 -2.08
N LYS A 51 0.68 18.76 -3.04
CA LYS A 51 -0.60 18.36 -3.64
C LYS A 51 -0.52 16.99 -4.31
N ILE A 52 -1.54 16.16 -4.13
CA ILE A 52 -1.70 14.89 -4.84
C ILE A 52 -2.93 15.01 -5.74
N ASP A 53 -2.71 15.17 -7.05
CA ASP A 53 -3.80 15.19 -8.03
C ASP A 53 -4.11 13.76 -8.50
N VAL A 54 -5.32 13.28 -8.19
CA VAL A 54 -5.79 11.93 -8.54
C VAL A 54 -6.56 11.99 -9.85
N SER A 55 -5.88 11.72 -10.97
CA SER A 55 -6.57 11.55 -12.25
C SER A 55 -7.15 10.15 -12.38
N SER A 56 -8.46 10.02 -12.55
CA SER A 56 -9.10 8.76 -12.94
C SER A 56 -8.63 8.34 -14.34
N PRO A 57 -8.37 7.05 -14.60
CA PRO A 57 -8.17 6.58 -15.96
C PRO A 57 -9.47 6.78 -16.75
N GLU A 58 -9.36 7.43 -17.90
CA GLU A 58 -10.45 7.72 -18.83
C GLU A 58 -11.15 6.41 -19.23
N LYS A 59 -12.45 6.30 -18.95
CA LYS A 59 -13.31 5.32 -19.62
C LYS A 59 -13.63 5.87 -21.01
N LYS A 60 -13.43 5.01 -22.02
CA LYS A 60 -13.78 5.24 -23.43
C LYS A 60 -15.17 5.87 -23.57
N ALA A 61 -15.29 6.77 -24.55
CA ALA A 61 -16.49 7.51 -24.90
C ALA A 61 -17.73 6.62 -24.97
N VAL A 62 -18.56 6.68 -23.93
CA VAL A 62 -19.99 6.41 -24.00
C VAL A 62 -20.65 7.71 -23.55
N VAL A 63 -21.58 8.20 -24.35
CA VAL A 63 -22.32 9.44 -24.12
C VAL A 63 -23.02 9.33 -22.76
N VAL A 64 -22.49 9.99 -21.73
CA VAL A 64 -23.11 10.11 -20.42
C VAL A 64 -23.07 11.58 -20.02
N GLN A 65 -24.23 12.07 -19.58
CA GLN A 65 -24.48 13.43 -19.08
C GLN A 65 -23.30 13.93 -18.25
N LYS A 66 -22.84 15.17 -18.51
CA LYS A 66 -21.79 15.87 -17.76
C LYS A 66 -22.14 15.91 -16.26
N LYS A 67 -21.72 14.89 -15.51
CA LYS A 67 -21.63 14.96 -14.06
C LYS A 67 -20.42 15.84 -13.76
N ALA A 68 -20.63 16.93 -13.02
CA ALA A 68 -19.60 17.89 -12.70
C ALA A 68 -18.36 17.18 -12.10
N THR A 69 -17.17 17.51 -12.60
CA THR A 69 -15.91 17.04 -12.02
C THR A 69 -15.73 17.73 -10.67
N ILE A 70 -15.99 17.01 -9.57
CA ILE A 70 -15.72 17.50 -8.21
C ILE A 70 -14.23 17.32 -7.94
N VAL A 71 -13.52 18.43 -7.73
CA VAL A 71 -12.14 18.42 -7.23
C VAL A 71 -12.18 18.30 -5.71
N GLN A 72 -11.60 17.24 -5.17
CA GLN A 72 -11.40 17.07 -3.74
C GLN A 72 -9.91 17.24 -3.43
N ASN A 73 -9.57 18.24 -2.63
CA ASN A 73 -8.22 18.40 -2.11
C ASN A 73 -7.96 17.36 -1.03
N LEU A 74 -6.74 16.86 -0.96
CA LEU A 74 -6.34 15.77 -0.09
C LEU A 74 -5.20 16.28 0.77
N PHE A 75 -5.45 16.44 2.07
CA PHE A 75 -4.49 17.02 2.99
C PHE A 75 -3.70 15.90 3.65
N VAL A 76 -2.39 15.90 3.42
CA VAL A 76 -1.47 14.98 4.10
C VAL A 76 -1.12 15.58 5.44
N GLN A 77 -1.41 14.85 6.51
CA GLN A 77 -1.08 15.27 7.87
C GLN A 77 0.44 15.15 8.07
N SER A 78 1.06 16.10 8.78
CA SER A 78 2.49 16.00 9.11
C SER A 78 2.74 15.22 10.40
N LYS A 79 1.72 15.09 11.26
CA LYS A 79 1.72 14.37 12.55
C LYS A 79 0.30 13.87 12.85
N GLY A 80 0.16 12.87 13.73
CA GLY A 80 -1.16 12.41 14.18
C GLY A 80 -1.83 11.35 13.30
N PHE A 81 -1.05 10.63 12.47
CA PHE A 81 -1.59 9.57 11.60
C PHE A 81 -2.47 8.57 12.35
N ILE A 82 -3.64 8.28 11.76
CA ILE A 82 -4.55 7.28 12.29
C ILE A 82 -4.03 5.91 11.89
N LYS A 83 -3.71 5.09 12.89
CA LYS A 83 -3.22 3.72 12.70
C LYS A 83 -4.25 2.71 13.17
N GLY A 84 -4.35 1.61 12.46
CA GLY A 84 -5.18 0.48 12.86
C GLY A 84 -4.55 -0.84 12.44
N THR A 85 -4.77 -1.87 13.25
CA THR A 85 -4.33 -3.23 12.97
C THR A 85 -5.52 -4.16 13.05
N TYR A 86 -5.61 -5.08 12.09
CA TYR A 86 -6.61 -6.13 12.05
C TYR A 86 -5.95 -7.48 11.79
N THR A 87 -6.41 -8.51 12.50
CA THR A 87 -5.93 -9.89 12.33
C THR A 87 -7.11 -10.79 12.00
N TRP A 88 -6.99 -11.52 10.90
CA TRP A 88 -7.96 -12.50 10.42
C TRP A 88 -7.40 -13.91 10.57
N THR A 89 -7.96 -14.66 11.51
CA THR A 89 -7.65 -16.07 11.74
C THR A 89 -8.69 -16.94 11.05
N MET A 90 -8.24 -17.77 10.10
CA MET A 90 -9.05 -18.77 9.43
C MET A 90 -8.68 -20.14 9.99
N ASN A 91 -9.63 -20.84 10.62
CA ASN A 91 -9.39 -22.17 11.19
C ASN A 91 -9.73 -23.33 10.23
N ASN A 92 -10.32 -23.04 9.07
CA ASN A 92 -10.71 -24.00 8.05
C ASN A 92 -10.12 -23.64 6.67
N PHE A 93 -8.86 -23.16 6.63
CA PHE A 93 -8.20 -22.70 5.42
C PHE A 93 -8.20 -23.74 4.29
N LEU A 94 -8.10 -25.04 4.61
CA LEU A 94 -8.13 -26.10 3.59
C LEU A 94 -9.45 -26.15 2.80
N GLU A 95 -10.58 -25.88 3.45
CA GLU A 95 -11.89 -25.76 2.78
C GLU A 95 -11.98 -24.45 2.00
N LEU A 96 -11.46 -23.37 2.58
CA LEU A 96 -11.46 -22.05 1.98
C LEU A 96 -10.55 -21.97 0.74
N ASP A 97 -9.46 -22.76 0.69
CA ASP A 97 -8.53 -22.88 -0.45
C ASP A 97 -9.17 -23.45 -1.72
N LEU A 98 -10.38 -24.02 -1.61
CA LEU A 98 -11.18 -24.49 -2.74
C LEU A 98 -12.04 -23.36 -3.33
N LYS A 99 -12.27 -22.28 -2.58
CA LYS A 99 -13.06 -21.14 -3.05
C LYS A 99 -12.19 -20.22 -3.90
N HIS A 100 -12.79 -19.65 -4.94
CA HIS A 100 -12.10 -18.68 -5.78
C HIS A 100 -11.75 -17.41 -5.00
N PHE A 101 -12.69 -16.92 -4.18
CA PHE A 101 -12.55 -15.71 -3.40
C PHE A 101 -13.12 -15.92 -2.00
N ILE A 102 -12.44 -15.36 -1.00
CA ILE A 102 -12.89 -15.30 0.39
C ILE A 102 -12.62 -13.92 0.97
N GLN A 103 -13.48 -13.48 1.89
CA GLN A 103 -13.36 -12.19 2.57
C GLN A 103 -13.34 -12.37 4.09
N SER A 104 -12.59 -11.50 4.76
CA SER A 104 -12.66 -11.37 6.22
C SER A 104 -13.95 -10.69 6.67
N PRO A 105 -14.31 -10.78 7.95
CA PRO A 105 -15.18 -9.79 8.57
C PRO A 105 -14.67 -8.36 8.33
N THR A 106 -15.57 -7.40 8.35
CA THR A 106 -15.23 -5.99 8.21
C THR A 106 -14.63 -5.44 9.51
N PHE A 107 -13.75 -4.45 9.39
CA PHE A 107 -13.12 -3.75 10.49
C PHE A 107 -12.97 -2.26 10.16
N GLU A 108 -12.81 -1.41 11.16
CA GLU A 108 -12.80 0.04 10.97
C GLU A 108 -11.44 0.65 11.33
N VAL A 109 -10.95 1.53 10.45
CA VAL A 109 -9.76 2.36 10.70
C VAL A 109 -9.99 3.74 10.09
N GLY A 110 -9.83 4.78 10.90
CA GLY A 110 -10.01 6.17 10.46
C GLY A 110 -11.42 6.48 9.97
N GLY A 111 -12.44 5.90 10.61
CA GLY A 111 -13.85 6.09 10.23
C GLY A 111 -14.22 5.44 8.90
N GLN A 112 -13.35 4.61 8.31
CA GLN A 112 -13.62 3.83 7.10
C GLN A 112 -13.70 2.35 7.46
N LYS A 113 -14.71 1.65 6.95
CA LYS A 113 -14.78 0.19 7.02
C LYS A 113 -13.95 -0.46 5.91
N TRP A 114 -13.29 -1.54 6.27
CA TRP A 114 -12.36 -2.30 5.44
C TRP A 114 -12.62 -3.79 5.58
N TYR A 115 -12.20 -4.57 4.59
CA TYR A 115 -12.05 -6.01 4.71
C TYR A 115 -10.84 -6.51 3.92
N ILE A 116 -10.29 -7.64 4.34
CA ILE A 116 -9.25 -8.35 3.60
C ILE A 116 -9.94 -9.29 2.60
N GLY A 117 -9.60 -9.16 1.33
CA GLY A 117 -10.00 -10.12 0.29
C GLY A 117 -8.82 -10.98 -0.12
N MET A 118 -9.07 -12.29 -0.23
CA MET A 118 -8.05 -13.28 -0.57
C MET A 118 -8.55 -14.16 -1.72
N TYR A 119 -7.65 -14.41 -2.67
CA TYR A 119 -7.81 -15.41 -3.71
C TYR A 119 -6.80 -16.54 -3.43
N PRO A 120 -7.22 -17.62 -2.75
CA PRO A 120 -6.32 -18.65 -2.24
C PRO A 120 -5.35 -19.22 -3.27
N ARG A 121 -5.79 -19.32 -4.53
CA ARG A 121 -5.04 -19.89 -5.66
C ARG A 121 -4.76 -18.88 -6.78
N GLY A 122 -4.85 -17.60 -6.46
CA GLY A 122 -4.64 -16.52 -7.41
C GLY A 122 -5.93 -16.01 -8.05
N ASP A 123 -5.82 -14.84 -8.66
CA ASP A 123 -6.90 -14.13 -9.35
C ASP A 123 -6.66 -14.09 -10.87
N LYS A 124 -7.31 -13.17 -11.60
CA LYS A 124 -7.10 -13.04 -13.05
C LYS A 124 -5.69 -12.60 -13.47
N TYR A 125 -4.85 -12.18 -12.52
CA TYR A 125 -3.48 -11.71 -12.76
C TYR A 125 -2.42 -12.67 -12.20
N SER A 126 -2.81 -13.75 -11.53
CA SER A 126 -1.93 -14.69 -10.82
C SER A 126 -2.54 -16.09 -10.84
N THR A 127 -1.76 -17.11 -11.20
CA THR A 127 -2.26 -18.50 -11.29
C THR A 127 -1.54 -19.47 -10.34
N ASP A 128 -0.44 -19.06 -9.70
CA ASP A 128 0.41 -19.92 -8.87
C ASP A 128 0.81 -19.26 -7.52
N CYS A 129 0.24 -18.09 -7.24
CA CYS A 129 0.43 -17.36 -6.00
C CYS A 129 -0.92 -17.06 -5.36
N LEU A 130 -0.94 -17.05 -4.02
CA LEU A 130 -2.00 -16.43 -3.25
C LEU A 130 -2.06 -14.94 -3.59
N SER A 131 -3.24 -14.44 -3.94
CA SER A 131 -3.48 -12.99 -4.06
C SER A 131 -4.11 -12.46 -2.77
N LEU A 132 -3.64 -11.30 -2.31
CA LEU A 132 -4.12 -10.68 -1.07
C LEU A 132 -4.30 -9.18 -1.24
N TYR A 133 -5.47 -8.70 -0.83
CA TYR A 133 -5.91 -7.33 -1.02
C TYR A 133 -6.62 -6.79 0.22
N LEU A 134 -6.56 -5.47 0.38
CA LEU A 134 -7.39 -4.71 1.29
C LEU A 134 -8.42 -3.93 0.47
N TYR A 135 -9.69 -4.08 0.81
CA TYR A 135 -10.79 -3.41 0.15
C TYR A 135 -11.48 -2.45 1.12
N PRO A 136 -11.84 -1.23 0.68
CA PRO A 136 -12.83 -0.45 1.40
C PRO A 136 -14.18 -1.16 1.28
N ASP A 137 -14.93 -1.20 2.37
CA ASP A 137 -16.34 -1.60 2.35
C ASP A 137 -17.18 -0.38 1.92
N VAL A 138 -17.70 -0.44 0.69
CA VAL A 138 -18.46 0.66 0.06
C VAL A 138 -19.97 0.40 0.15
N SER A 139 -20.40 -0.48 1.06
CA SER A 139 -21.83 -0.72 1.33
C SER A 139 -22.54 0.51 1.91
N ASP A 140 -21.80 1.49 2.41
CA ASP A 140 -22.30 2.76 2.92
C ASP A 140 -21.88 3.91 1.98
N GLU A 141 -22.83 4.41 1.19
CA GLU A 141 -22.62 5.46 0.20
C GLU A 141 -22.08 6.77 0.83
N LEU A 142 -22.32 6.99 2.13
CA LEU A 142 -21.81 8.16 2.87
C LEU A 142 -20.29 8.12 3.08
N GLN A 143 -19.67 6.93 3.08
CA GLN A 143 -18.22 6.80 3.22
C GLN A 143 -17.46 7.17 1.93
N LEU A 144 -18.16 7.24 0.79
CA LEU A 144 -17.58 7.58 -0.51
C LEU A 144 -17.26 9.06 -0.66
N GLU A 145 -17.77 9.92 0.22
CA GLU A 145 -17.57 11.38 0.12
C GLU A 145 -16.16 11.82 0.51
N SER A 146 -15.46 11.05 1.35
CA SER A 146 -14.11 11.38 1.80
C SER A 146 -13.04 10.50 1.17
N LYS A 147 -12.11 11.11 0.42
CA LYS A 147 -10.92 10.40 -0.04
C LYS A 147 -9.90 10.38 1.09
N LYS A 148 -9.29 9.22 1.30
CA LYS A 148 -8.20 9.02 2.27
C LYS A 148 -6.94 8.61 1.53
N VAL A 149 -5.77 8.93 2.07
CA VAL A 149 -4.49 8.37 1.63
C VAL A 149 -3.98 7.48 2.73
N ALA A 150 -3.53 6.29 2.36
CA ALA A 150 -3.01 5.34 3.32
C ALA A 150 -1.73 4.66 2.85
N VAL A 151 -1.01 4.14 3.83
CA VAL A 151 -0.01 3.08 3.66
C VAL A 151 -0.57 1.84 4.34
N MET A 152 -0.57 0.70 3.64
CA MET A 152 -0.96 -0.58 4.21
C MET A 152 0.22 -1.53 4.28
N THR A 153 0.19 -2.43 5.24
CA THR A 153 1.07 -3.60 5.32
C THR A 153 0.20 -4.83 5.48
N LEU A 154 0.31 -5.78 4.55
CA LEU A 154 -0.35 -7.08 4.66
C LEU A 154 0.68 -8.15 5.00
N SER A 155 0.32 -9.06 5.90
CA SER A 155 1.19 -10.15 6.35
C SER A 155 0.44 -11.47 6.44
N ILE A 156 1.13 -12.57 6.15
CA ILE A 156 0.72 -13.93 6.54
C ILE A 156 1.68 -14.39 7.62
N LEU A 157 1.12 -14.76 8.77
CA LEU A 157 1.92 -15.09 9.93
C LEU A 157 2.41 -16.53 9.85
N ASP A 158 3.72 -16.71 9.92
CA ASP A 158 4.33 -17.97 10.34
C ASP A 158 4.02 -18.21 11.83
N GLN A 159 3.25 -19.25 12.10
CA GLN A 159 2.76 -19.64 13.42
C GLN A 159 3.72 -20.55 14.20
N LYS A 160 4.86 -20.94 13.60
CA LYS A 160 5.86 -21.84 14.20
C LYS A 160 7.17 -21.13 14.53
N ASN A 161 7.70 -20.35 13.60
CA ASN A 161 9.06 -19.79 13.71
C ASN A 161 9.09 -18.25 13.80
N GLY A 162 7.93 -17.59 13.74
CA GLY A 162 7.82 -16.14 13.76
C GLY A 162 8.31 -15.44 12.48
N LYS A 163 8.67 -16.18 11.42
CA LYS A 163 9.14 -15.63 10.14
C LYS A 163 7.98 -15.29 9.21
N HIS A 164 7.23 -14.26 9.58
CA HIS A 164 6.08 -13.78 8.82
C HIS A 164 6.47 -13.34 7.41
N PHE A 165 5.54 -13.51 6.47
CA PHE A 165 5.71 -12.98 5.12
C PHE A 165 4.89 -11.70 4.99
N THR A 166 5.56 -10.58 4.72
CA THR A 166 4.97 -9.24 4.79
C THR A 166 5.28 -8.43 3.53
N ARG A 167 4.30 -7.64 3.08
CA ARG A 167 4.48 -6.60 2.06
C ARG A 167 3.83 -5.30 2.49
N THR A 168 4.51 -4.19 2.23
CA THR A 168 4.05 -2.83 2.52
C THR A 168 3.83 -2.06 1.22
N SER A 169 2.72 -1.35 1.12
CA SER A 169 2.39 -0.52 -0.04
C SER A 169 3.17 0.79 -0.03
N GLY A 170 3.23 1.46 -1.18
CA GLY A 170 3.44 2.90 -1.19
C GLY A 170 2.19 3.65 -0.71
N LEU A 171 2.23 4.98 -0.77
CA LEU A 171 1.04 5.81 -0.62
C LEU A 171 0.04 5.48 -1.73
N TRP A 172 -1.21 5.30 -1.35
CA TRP A 172 -2.28 5.07 -2.30
C TRP A 172 -3.56 5.76 -1.82
N VAL A 173 -4.38 6.17 -2.79
CA VAL A 173 -5.65 6.84 -2.53
C VAL A 173 -6.73 5.78 -2.33
N CYS A 174 -7.32 5.79 -1.15
CA CYS A 174 -8.39 4.91 -0.73
C CYS A 174 -9.66 5.15 -1.54
N GLY A 175 -9.85 4.35 -2.59
CA GLY A 175 -11.05 4.42 -3.44
C GLY A 175 -11.37 3.14 -4.21
N GLN A 176 -10.40 2.22 -4.32
CA GLN A 176 -10.59 0.87 -4.86
C GLN A 176 -9.73 -0.10 -4.06
N GLY A 177 -9.98 -1.40 -4.15
CA GLY A 177 -9.12 -2.39 -3.49
C GLY A 177 -7.66 -2.27 -3.93
N TRP A 178 -6.73 -2.46 -2.99
CA TRP A 178 -5.30 -2.47 -3.28
C TRP A 178 -4.58 -3.62 -2.60
N GLY A 179 -3.52 -4.15 -3.22
CA GLY A 179 -2.85 -5.36 -2.77
C GLY A 179 -1.93 -5.97 -3.83
N TRP A 180 -1.71 -7.27 -3.73
CA TRP A 180 -0.75 -7.98 -4.58
C TRP A 180 -1.37 -9.26 -5.17
N PRO A 181 -1.45 -9.38 -6.51
CA PRO A 181 -1.82 -10.62 -7.15
C PRO A 181 -0.84 -11.76 -6.84
N ASN A 182 0.46 -11.45 -6.85
CA ASN A 182 1.52 -12.41 -6.52
C ASN A 182 2.03 -12.16 -5.08
N PHE A 183 1.15 -12.28 -4.09
CA PHE A 183 1.53 -12.01 -2.69
C PHE A 183 2.52 -13.07 -2.21
N LEU A 184 2.10 -14.34 -2.16
CA LEU A 184 2.91 -15.48 -1.68
C LEU A 184 2.70 -16.71 -2.56
N GLY A 185 3.79 -17.29 -3.08
CA GLY A 185 3.73 -18.49 -3.93
C GLY A 185 3.11 -19.69 -3.21
N LEU A 186 2.23 -20.43 -3.88
CA LEU A 186 1.48 -21.53 -3.27
C LEU A 186 2.37 -22.64 -2.72
N LYS A 187 3.50 -22.93 -3.39
CA LYS A 187 4.49 -23.89 -2.90
C LYS A 187 5.04 -23.49 -1.52
N LYS A 188 5.35 -22.20 -1.33
CA LYS A 188 5.85 -21.68 -0.06
C LYS A 188 4.76 -21.60 1.00
N LEU A 189 3.54 -21.22 0.62
CA LEU A 189 2.39 -21.17 1.51
C LEU A 189 2.06 -22.57 2.08
N LYS A 190 2.10 -23.60 1.24
CA LYS A 190 1.72 -24.98 1.57
C LYS A 190 2.87 -25.82 2.14
N ASP A 191 4.08 -25.27 2.23
CA ASP A 191 5.22 -25.94 2.84
C ASP A 191 5.00 -26.05 4.37
N PRO A 192 4.85 -27.27 4.94
CA PRO A 192 4.60 -27.45 6.36
C PRO A 192 5.72 -26.91 7.26
N SER A 193 6.94 -26.76 6.74
CA SER A 193 8.08 -26.19 7.46
C SER A 193 7.99 -24.66 7.60
N GLY A 194 7.28 -24.00 6.68
CA GLY A 194 7.13 -22.54 6.65
C GLY A 194 6.16 -21.99 7.68
N GLY A 195 5.31 -22.83 8.28
CA GLY A 195 4.43 -22.45 9.40
C GLY A 195 3.28 -21.49 9.05
N TYR A 196 3.09 -21.16 7.77
CA TYR A 196 2.01 -20.27 7.32
C TYR A 196 0.63 -20.93 7.42
N VAL A 197 0.55 -22.24 7.16
CA VAL A 197 -0.64 -23.07 7.39
C VAL A 197 -0.28 -24.17 8.39
N VAL A 198 -0.95 -24.17 9.55
CA VAL A 198 -0.73 -25.17 10.61
C VAL A 198 -2.04 -25.93 10.83
N GLY A 199 -2.05 -27.22 10.46
CA GLY A 199 -3.30 -27.97 10.32
C GLY A 199 -4.15 -27.32 9.23
N SER A 200 -5.29 -26.74 9.62
CA SER A 200 -6.14 -25.92 8.76
C SER A 200 -6.14 -24.44 9.14
N SER A 201 -5.27 -24.01 10.05
CA SER A 201 -5.21 -22.62 10.51
C SER A 201 -4.27 -21.76 9.66
N CYS A 202 -4.75 -20.60 9.21
CA CYS A 202 -3.97 -19.57 8.51
C CYS A 202 -4.32 -18.21 9.10
N VAL A 203 -3.30 -17.38 9.38
CA VAL A 203 -3.49 -16.07 10.02
C VAL A 203 -2.95 -14.97 9.11
N VAL A 204 -3.80 -14.00 8.81
CA VAL A 204 -3.48 -12.83 8.00
C VAL A 204 -3.58 -11.59 8.88
N LYS A 205 -2.66 -10.65 8.72
CA LYS A 205 -2.68 -9.36 9.41
C LYS A 205 -2.65 -8.22 8.41
N ALA A 206 -3.45 -7.19 8.67
CA ALA A 206 -3.40 -5.90 7.99
C ALA A 206 -3.05 -4.81 9.00
N ASP A 207 -1.97 -4.08 8.75
CA ASP A 207 -1.66 -2.82 9.43
C ASP A 207 -1.93 -1.68 8.45
N LEU A 208 -2.70 -0.68 8.87
CA LEU A 208 -3.11 0.44 8.05
C LEU A 208 -2.75 1.75 8.74
N THR A 209 -2.15 2.68 8.00
CA THR A 209 -1.86 4.03 8.45
C THR A 209 -2.52 5.01 7.48
N ILE A 210 -3.55 5.72 7.95
CA ILE A 210 -4.15 6.84 7.23
C ILE A 210 -3.26 8.06 7.45
N VAL A 211 -2.74 8.59 6.36
CA VAL A 211 -1.82 9.74 6.37
C VAL A 211 -2.47 11.04 5.95
N GLY A 212 -3.70 11.00 5.45
CA GLY A 212 -4.42 12.18 5.04
C GLY A 212 -5.87 11.89 4.64
N SER A 213 -6.72 12.91 4.75
CA SER A 213 -8.11 12.88 4.32
C SER A 213 -8.46 14.17 3.57
N SER A 214 -9.48 14.10 2.71
CA SER A 214 -10.07 15.29 2.10
C SER A 214 -10.89 16.12 3.08
N ASN A 215 -11.26 15.55 4.23
CA ASN A 215 -12.08 16.23 5.23
C ASN A 215 -11.26 17.02 6.25
N ASP A 216 -9.93 16.86 6.26
CA ASP A 216 -9.02 17.50 7.23
C ASP A 216 -8.57 18.91 6.77
N GLY A 217 -9.30 19.51 5.83
CA GLY A 217 -9.01 20.82 5.21
C GLY A 217 -9.63 22.01 5.91
#